data_AF-A0A2W2AUP1-F1
#
_entry.id   AF-A0A2W2AUP1-F1
#
_cell.length_a   1.000
_cell.length_b   1.000
_cell.length_c   1.000
_cell.angle_alpha   90.00
_cell.angle_beta   90.00
_cell.angle_gamma   90.00
#
_symmetry.space_group_name_H-M   'P 1'
#
loop_
_entity.id
_entity.type
_entity.pdbx_description
1 polymer ?
#
loop_
_entity_poly.entity_id
_entity_poly.type
_entity_poly.pdbx_seq_one_letter_code
_entity_poly.pdbx_strand_id
1 'polypeptide(L)'
;MNMPPLIRFLLKWSVIGMAAGWLFVGLLLYADLGGVRSLLGRAESPLLWVFVFGFSFGISFAQVTVLAAVLLRDDFGGRGSGNDRLERWRAGGSAQLRPDDD
;
A
#
# COMPACT_ATOMS: atom_id res chain seq x y z
N MET A 1 21.00 0.92 8.45
CA MET A 1 20.67 0.28 7.16
C MET A 1 19.95 1.28 6.28
N ASN A 2 20.54 1.70 5.16
CA ASN A 2 19.85 2.52 4.17
C ASN A 2 18.84 1.64 3.42
N MET A 3 17.56 1.68 3.82
CA MET A 3 16.49 0.99 3.09
C MET A 3 16.13 1.78 1.83
N PRO A 4 16.05 1.13 0.65
CA PRO A 4 15.55 1.76 -0.56
C PRO A 4 14.20 2.45 -0.33
N PRO A 5 13.95 3.62 -0.95
CA PRO A 5 12.77 4.42 -0.68
C PRO A 5 11.46 3.69 -0.97
N LEU A 6 11.46 2.79 -1.96
CA LEU A 6 10.30 1.97 -2.30
C LEU A 6 9.99 0.91 -1.22
N ILE A 7 11.02 0.26 -0.67
CA ILE A 7 10.86 -0.73 0.41
C ILE A 7 10.36 -0.03 1.67
N ARG A 8 10.90 1.14 1.99
CA ARG A 8 10.42 1.95 3.13
C ARG A 8 8.96 2.38 2.95
N PHE A 9 8.57 2.77 1.74
CA PHE A 9 7.18 3.11 1.40
C PHE A 9 6.26 1.91 1.60
N LEU A 10 6.63 0.75 1.04
CA LEU A 10 5.84 -0.47 1.15
C LEU A 10 5.68 -0.89 2.62
N LEU A 11 6.78 -0.97 3.37
CA LEU A 11 6.76 -1.34 4.78
C LEU A 11 5.90 -0.40 5.62
N LYS A 12 6.04 0.92 5.43
CA LYS A 12 5.25 1.92 6.19
C LYS A 12 3.75 1.67 6.01
N TRP A 13 3.28 1.57 4.77
CA TRP A 13 1.84 1.43 4.50
C TRP A 13 1.32 0.03 4.80
N SER A 14 2.13 -1.01 4.58
CA SER A 14 1.78 -2.37 5.00
C SER A 14 1.59 -2.47 6.51
N VAL A 15 2.49 -1.88 7.31
CA VAL A 15 2.37 -1.89 8.77
C VAL A 15 1.15 -1.11 9.24
N ILE A 16 0.85 0.05 8.63
CA ILE A 16 -0.36 0.83 8.94
C ILE A 16 -1.61 0.02 8.64
N GLY A 17 -1.69 -0.59 7.46
CA GLY A 17 -2.83 -1.44 7.09
C GLY A 17 -2.96 -2.66 8.01
N MET A 18 -1.86 -3.33 8.32
CA MET A 18 -1.88 -4.49 9.22
C MET A 18 -2.38 -4.12 10.62
N ALA A 19 -1.93 -2.98 11.17
CA ALA A 19 -2.42 -2.48 12.44
C ALA A 19 -3.92 -2.16 12.42
N ALA A 20 -4.42 -1.57 11.33
CA ALA A 20 -5.86 -1.33 11.14
C ALA A 20 -6.65 -2.65 11.04
N GLY A 21 -6.11 -3.66 10.34
CA GLY A 21 -6.72 -4.98 10.24
C GLY A 21 -6.81 -5.68 11.60
N TRP A 22 -5.78 -5.59 12.44
CA TRP A 22 -5.82 -6.13 13.80
C TRP A 22 -6.78 -5.38 14.72
N LEU A 23 -6.86 -4.06 14.60
CA LEU A 23 -7.87 -3.28 15.31
C LEU A 23 -9.28 -3.75 14.94
N PHE A 24 -9.53 -3.96 13.64
CA PHE A 24 -10.81 -4.46 13.13
C PHE A 24 -11.12 -5.87 13.65
N VAL A 25 -10.16 -6.79 13.62
CA VAL A 25 -10.30 -8.13 14.21
C VAL A 25 -10.59 -8.06 15.71
N GLY A 26 -9.90 -7.18 16.44
CA GLY A 26 -10.16 -6.95 17.86
C GLY A 26 -11.59 -6.47 18.10
N LEU A 27 -12.10 -5.58 17.26
CA LEU A 27 -13.48 -5.11 17.31
C LEU A 27 -14.49 -6.24 17.04
N LEU A 28 -14.23 -7.07 16.02
CA LEU A 28 -15.07 -8.23 15.68
C LEU A 28 -15.16 -9.22 16.85
N LEU A 29 -14.01 -9.51 17.48
CA LEU A 29 -13.95 -10.41 18.64
C LEU A 29 -14.62 -9.80 19.87
N TYR A 30 -14.46 -8.50 20.10
CA TYR A 30 -15.07 -7.81 21.23
C TYR A 30 -16.60 -7.84 21.15
N ALA A 31 -17.15 -7.53 19.97
CA ALA A 31 -18.59 -7.47 19.76
C ALA A 31 -19.24 -8.83 19.39
N ASP A 32 -18.45 -9.91 19.33
CA ASP A 32 -18.85 -11.25 18.90
C ASP A 32 -19.69 -11.24 17.60
N LEU A 33 -19.28 -10.41 16.64
CA LEU A 33 -20.01 -10.27 15.38
C LEU A 33 -20.05 -11.61 14.66
N GLY A 34 -21.25 -12.10 14.37
CA GLY A 34 -21.45 -13.40 13.71
C GLY A 34 -21.00 -14.61 14.52
N GLY A 35 -20.80 -14.47 15.83
CA GLY A 35 -20.33 -15.57 16.69
C GLY A 35 -18.85 -15.88 16.54
N VAL A 36 -18.04 -14.97 16.00
CA VAL A 36 -16.60 -15.18 15.74
C VAL A 36 -15.82 -15.48 17.02
N ARG A 37 -16.14 -14.82 18.14
CA ARG A 37 -15.54 -15.14 19.45
C ARG A 37 -16.05 -16.48 19.95
N SER A 38 -17.31 -16.81 19.70
CA SER A 38 -17.88 -18.12 20.03
C SER A 38 -17.21 -19.26 19.25
N LEU A 39 -16.79 -19.04 18.01
CA LEU A 39 -16.01 -19.99 17.21
C LEU A 39 -14.62 -20.22 17.80
N LEU A 40 -13.96 -19.16 18.27
CA LEU A 40 -12.68 -19.27 18.98
C LEU A 40 -12.79 -20.18 20.21
N GLY A 41 -13.90 -20.10 20.96
CA GLY A 41 -14.15 -20.95 22.12
C GLY A 41 -14.34 -22.44 21.81
N ARG A 42 -14.60 -22.80 20.55
CA ARG A 42 -14.75 -24.20 20.08
C ARG A 42 -13.52 -24.72 19.34
N ALA A 43 -12.52 -23.86 19.09
CA ALA A 43 -11.34 -24.24 18.34
C ALA A 43 -10.45 -25.15 19.19
N GLU A 44 -9.95 -26.25 18.59
CA GLU A 44 -8.98 -27.16 19.24
C GLU A 44 -7.68 -26.44 19.61
N SER A 45 -7.28 -25.44 18.79
CA SER A 45 -6.13 -24.58 19.05
C SER A 45 -6.50 -23.11 18.88
N PRO A 46 -6.89 -22.43 19.97
CA PRO A 46 -7.26 -21.01 19.94
C PRO A 46 -6.12 -20.11 19.45
N LEU A 47 -4.87 -20.47 19.79
CA LEU A 47 -3.70 -19.70 19.39
C LEU A 47 -3.47 -19.76 17.87
N LEU A 48 -3.59 -20.95 17.27
CA LEU A 48 -3.47 -21.11 15.82
C LEU A 48 -4.59 -20.37 15.10
N TRP A 49 -5.81 -20.45 15.63
CA TRP A 49 -6.95 -19.72 15.08
C TRP A 49 -6.70 -18.20 15.08
N VAL A 50 -6.29 -17.63 16.23
CA VAL A 50 -6.01 -16.18 16.34
C VAL A 50 -4.88 -15.78 15.43
N PHE A 51 -3.84 -16.61 15.32
CA PHE A 51 -2.72 -16.36 14.41
C PHE A 51 -3.18 -16.33 12.95
N VAL A 52 -3.85 -17.39 12.47
CA VAL A 52 -4.29 -17.49 11.07
C VAL A 52 -5.31 -16.39 10.75
N PHE A 53 -6.31 -16.19 11.62
CA PHE A 53 -7.35 -15.19 11.44
C PHE A 53 -6.78 -13.77 11.46
N GLY A 54 -6.02 -13.42 12.50
CA GLY A 54 -5.40 -12.11 12.64
C GLY A 54 -4.38 -11.81 11.54
N PHE A 55 -3.59 -12.80 11.13
CA PHE A 55 -2.61 -12.64 10.05
C PHE A 55 -3.29 -12.48 8.68
N SER A 56 -4.35 -13.25 8.40
CA SER A 56 -5.12 -13.15 7.16
C SER A 56 -5.72 -11.75 7.00
N PHE A 57 -6.44 -11.28 8.02
CA PHE A 57 -7.00 -9.92 8.00
C PHE A 57 -5.92 -8.85 7.97
N GLY A 58 -4.83 -9.03 8.73
CA GLY A 58 -3.69 -8.11 8.72
C GLY A 58 -3.10 -7.94 7.32
N ILE A 59 -2.86 -9.03 6.59
CA ILE A 59 -2.35 -8.99 5.21
C ILE A 59 -3.36 -8.33 4.27
N SER A 60 -4.65 -8.69 4.35
CA SER A 60 -5.67 -8.09 3.47
C SER A 60 -5.74 -6.57 3.62
N PHE A 61 -5.72 -6.06 4.85
CA PHE A 61 -5.72 -4.61 5.08
C PHE A 61 -4.40 -3.95 4.68
N ALA A 62 -3.26 -4.62 4.86
CA ALA A 62 -1.96 -4.14 4.38
C ALA A 62 -1.99 -3.92 2.86
N GLN A 63 -2.53 -4.89 2.09
CA GLN A 63 -2.64 -4.79 0.63
C GLN A 63 -3.50 -3.60 0.19
N VAL A 64 -4.69 -3.42 0.79
CA VAL A 64 -5.60 -2.31 0.46
C VAL A 64 -4.95 -0.96 0.79
N THR A 65 -4.25 -0.86 1.91
CA THR A 65 -3.61 0.40 2.33
C THR A 65 -2.44 0.76 1.43
N VAL A 66 -1.63 -0.22 1.02
CA VAL A 66 -0.57 -0.02 0.02
C VAL A 66 -1.17 0.42 -1.31
N LEU A 67 -2.23 -0.25 -1.78
CA LEU A 67 -2.92 0.11 -3.02
C LEU A 67 -3.43 1.56 -2.96
N ALA A 68 -4.12 1.94 -1.88
CA ALA A 68 -4.61 3.29 -1.68
C ALA A 68 -3.47 4.31 -1.67
N ALA A 69 -2.37 4.02 -0.99
CA ALA A 69 -1.19 4.88 -0.94
C ALA A 69 -0.50 5.04 -2.31
N VAL A 70 -0.55 4.01 -3.15
CA VAL A 70 -0.07 4.07 -4.53
C VAL A 70 -0.97 4.98 -5.36
N LEU A 71 -2.29 4.79 -5.29
CA LEU A 71 -3.28 5.56 -6.05
C LEU A 71 -3.32 7.05 -5.65
N LEU A 72 -3.09 7.34 -4.36
CA LEU A 72 -3.09 8.70 -3.82
C LEU A 72 -1.77 9.47 -4.03
N ARG A 73 -0.76 8.84 -4.64
CA ARG A 73 0.53 9.49 -4.81
C ARG A 73 0.60 10.17 -6.18
N ASP A 74 0.69 11.49 -6.15
CA ASP A 74 0.72 12.37 -7.33
C ASP A 74 1.95 12.17 -8.24
N ASP A 75 3.01 11.53 -7.73
CA ASP A 75 4.28 11.34 -8.45
C ASP A 75 4.35 10.04 -9.28
N PHE A 76 3.32 9.19 -9.28
CA PHE A 76 3.28 7.95 -10.10
C PHE A 76 3.06 8.29 -11.58
N GLY A 77 4.12 8.71 -12.27
CA GLY A 77 4.08 9.10 -13.68
C GLY A 77 5.36 9.71 -14.24
N GLY A 78 6.40 9.86 -13.42
CA GLY A 78 7.65 10.50 -13.83
C GLY A 78 7.53 12.02 -13.80
N ARG A 79 8.54 12.66 -13.19
CA ARG A 79 8.71 14.11 -13.23
C ARG A 79 8.93 14.56 -14.67
N GLY A 80 7.86 14.93 -15.34
CA GLY A 80 7.79 16.18 -16.07
C GLY A 80 6.66 16.96 -15.42
N SER A 81 6.91 18.17 -14.96
CA SER A 81 5.79 19.07 -14.69
C SER A 81 4.94 19.07 -15.97
N GLY A 82 3.61 18.99 -15.85
CA GLY A 82 2.72 18.93 -17.02
C GLY A 82 2.95 20.06 -18.02
N ASN A 83 3.69 21.09 -17.60
CA ASN A 83 4.08 22.23 -18.39
C ASN A 83 5.52 22.18 -18.89
N ASP A 84 6.45 21.34 -18.45
CA ASP A 84 7.87 21.43 -18.87
C ASP A 84 8.04 21.16 -20.38
N ARG A 85 7.21 20.27 -20.93
CA ARG A 85 7.18 19.99 -22.37
C ARG A 85 6.50 21.12 -23.15
N LEU A 86 5.44 21.70 -22.60
CA LEU A 86 4.72 22.84 -23.19
C LEU A 86 5.56 24.13 -23.12
N GLU A 87 6.26 24.36 -22.03
CA GLU A 87 7.21 25.44 -21.79
C GLU A 87 8.41 25.30 -22.72
N ARG A 88 8.95 24.09 -22.89
CA ARG A 88 10.01 23.83 -23.88
C ARG A 88 9.54 24.06 -25.33
N TRP A 89 8.30 23.68 -25.65
CA TRP A 89 7.70 23.96 -26.97
C TRP A 89 7.44 25.46 -27.17
N ARG A 90 6.89 26.15 -26.17
CA ARG A 90 6.72 27.62 -26.16
C ARG A 90 8.05 28.36 -26.24
N ALA A 91 9.12 27.79 -25.69
CA ALA A 91 10.49 28.29 -25.77
C ALA A 91 11.20 27.90 -27.09
N GLY A 92 10.50 27.28 -28.04
CA GLY A 92 11.03 26.97 -29.38
C GLY A 92 11.98 25.77 -29.45
N GLY A 93 12.07 24.95 -28.40
CA GLY A 93 13.06 23.87 -28.28
C GLY A 93 12.70 22.53 -28.93
N SER A 94 11.75 22.47 -29.87
CA SER A 94 11.18 21.20 -30.36
C SER A 94 11.84 20.58 -31.60
N ALA A 95 12.93 21.14 -32.13
CA ALA A 95 13.46 20.70 -33.44
C ALA A 95 14.99 20.52 -33.50
N GLN A 96 15.66 20.20 -32.40
CA GLN A 96 17.03 19.69 -32.50
C GLN A 96 16.97 18.18 -32.75
N LEU A 97 16.89 17.81 -34.03
CA LEU A 97 17.25 16.46 -34.46
C LEU A 97 18.73 16.30 -34.14
N ARG A 98 19.05 15.29 -33.32
CA ARG A 98 20.42 14.84 -33.08
C ARG A 98 21.06 14.65 -34.47
N PRO A 99 22.14 15.38 -34.82
CA PRO A 99 22.80 15.13 -36.09
C PRO A 99 23.24 13.67 -36.11
N ASP A 100 22.90 12.98 -37.20
CA ASP A 100 23.42 11.65 -37.45
C ASP A 100 24.94 11.81 -37.65
N ASP A 101 25.70 11.20 -36.75
CA ASP A 101 27.16 11.14 -36.85
C ASP A 101 27.49 10.15 -37.99
N ASP A 102 27.88 10.67 -39.15
CA ASP A 102 28.49 9.90 -40.27
C ASP A 102 29.86 9.32 -39.88
#